data_AF-A0A526YVC6-F1
#
_entry.id   AF-A0A526YVC6-F1
#
_cell.length_a   1.000
_cell.length_b   1.000
_cell.length_c   1.000
_cell.angle_alpha   90.00
_cell.angle_beta   90.00
_cell.angle_gamma   90.00
#
_symmetry.space_group_name_H-M   'P 1'
#
loop_
_entity.id
_entity.type
_entity.pdbx_description
1 polymer ?
#
loop_
_entity_poly.entity_id
_entity_poly.type
_entity_poly.pdbx_seq_one_letter_code
_entity_poly.pdbx_strand_id
1 'polypeptide(L)'
;VEIIPLEVVVRNVAAGSLAKRLGIEEGTVLPRSIIEFYYKADALDDPMVSEEHITAFGWASPQEIDDVMALAIRVNDFLSGLFMG
;
A
#
# COMPACT_ATOMS: atom_id res chain seq x y z
N VAL A 1 -11.05 8.21 16.41
CA VAL A 1 -11.04 8.03 14.95
C VAL A 1 -11.42 6.59 14.71
N GLU A 2 -12.37 6.31 13.84
CA GLU A 2 -12.64 4.94 13.39
C GLU A 2 -11.52 4.54 12.42
N ILE A 3 -10.84 3.43 12.70
CA ILE A 3 -9.70 2.98 11.91
C ILE A 3 -10.19 1.92 10.94
N ILE A 4 -10.02 2.18 9.65
CA ILE A 4 -10.20 1.19 8.60
C ILE A 4 -9.14 0.08 8.82
N PRO A 5 -9.51 -1.21 8.85
CA PRO A 5 -8.59 -2.32 9.18
C PRO A 5 -7.67 -2.68 8.01
N LEU A 6 -7.02 -1.68 7.43
CA LEU A 6 -6.15 -1.80 6.27
C LEU A 6 -4.81 -1.12 6.53
N GLU A 7 -3.75 -1.77 6.08
CA GLU A 7 -2.45 -1.16 5.93
C GLU A 7 -2.24 -0.80 4.46
N VAL A 8 -1.86 0.46 4.23
CA VAL A 8 -1.61 1.00 2.90
C VAL A 8 -0.10 1.15 2.74
N VAL A 9 0.47 0.35 1.84
CA VAL A 9 1.91 0.30 1.63
C VAL A 9 2.23 0.92 0.28
N VAL A 10 3.03 1.98 0.27
CA VAL A 10 3.53 2.61 -0.96
C VAL A 10 4.97 2.17 -1.21
N ARG A 11 5.27 1.74 -2.44
CA ARG A 11 6.59 1.25 -2.84
C ARG A 11 7.10 2.02 -4.04
N ASN A 12 8.27 2.65 -3.90
CA ASN A 12 9.02 3.26 -5.00
C ASN A 12 10.16 2.36 -5.51
N VAL A 13 10.61 1.44 -4.66
CA VAL A 13 11.71 0.50 -4.93
C VAL A 13 11.27 -0.89 -4.50
N ALA A 14 11.63 -1.91 -5.27
CA ALA A 14 11.38 -3.29 -4.91
C ALA A 14 12.25 -3.69 -3.71
N ALA A 15 11.60 -4.08 -2.61
CA ALA A 15 12.26 -4.52 -1.39
C ALA A 15 11.36 -5.45 -0.58
N GLY A 16 11.94 -6.20 0.36
CA GLY A 16 11.20 -7.03 1.31
C GLY A 16 10.21 -8.01 0.64
N SER A 17 8.96 -8.00 1.12
CA SER A 17 7.93 -8.93 0.66
C SER A 17 7.62 -8.82 -0.84
N LEU A 18 7.72 -7.62 -1.44
CA LEU A 18 7.49 -7.44 -2.88
C LEU A 18 8.58 -8.15 -3.70
N ALA A 19 9.85 -7.92 -3.37
CA ALA A 19 10.99 -8.50 -4.07
C ALA A 19 10.94 -10.03 -4.03
N LYS A 20 10.69 -10.59 -2.84
CA LYS A 20 10.55 -12.04 -2.64
C LYS A 20 9.34 -12.63 -3.37
N ARG A 21 8.19 -11.97 -3.31
CA ARG A 21 6.93 -12.48 -3.90
C ARG A 21 6.96 -12.52 -5.43
N LEU A 22 7.61 -11.54 -6.06
CA LEU A 22 7.66 -11.43 -7.52
C LEU A 22 9.00 -11.87 -8.13
N GLY A 23 9.98 -12.26 -7.32
CA GLY A 23 11.32 -12.64 -7.80
C GLY A 23 12.08 -11.47 -8.43
N ILE A 24 11.82 -10.25 -7.96
CA ILE A 24 12.49 -9.02 -8.43
C ILE A 24 13.71 -8.77 -7.56
N GLU A 25 14.80 -8.30 -8.17
CA GLU A 25 16.00 -7.93 -7.44
C GLU A 25 15.72 -6.78 -6.45
N GLU A 26 16.13 -6.96 -5.20
CA GLU A 26 15.97 -5.93 -4.18
C GLU A 26 16.82 -4.69 -4.52
N GLY A 27 16.24 -3.50 -4.35
CA GLY A 27 16.83 -2.24 -4.79
C GLY A 27 16.43 -1.82 -6.21
N THR A 28 15.68 -2.65 -6.95
CA THR A 28 15.16 -2.28 -8.28
C THR A 28 14.21 -1.09 -8.17
N VAL A 29 14.54 0.02 -8.83
CA VAL A 29 13.68 1.20 -8.92
C VAL A 29 12.45 0.87 -9.76
N LEU A 30 11.26 1.13 -9.22
CA LEU A 30 10.02 0.86 -9.93
C LEU A 30 9.71 2.00 -10.90
N PRO A 31 9.17 1.72 -12.10
CA PRO A 31 8.84 2.75 -13.08
C PRO A 31 7.68 3.66 -12.62
N ARG A 32 6.88 3.20 -11.65
CA ARG A 32 5.84 3.95 -10.98
C ARG A 32 5.72 3.48 -9.53
N SER A 33 5.28 4.34 -8.63
CA SER A 33 4.93 3.94 -7.28
C SER A 33 3.78 2.93 -7.32
N ILE A 34 3.89 1.89 -6.48
CA ILE A 34 2.87 0.85 -6.32
C ILE A 34 2.23 1.03 -4.95
N ILE A 35 0.90 1.02 -4.92
CA ILE A 35 0.12 0.96 -3.68
C ILE A 35 -0.36 -0.48 -3.52
N GLU A 36 -0.19 -1.01 -2.31
CA GLU A 36 -0.68 -2.32 -1.91
C GLU A 36 -1.52 -2.19 -0.64
N PHE A 37 -2.56 -3.01 -0.54
CA PHE A 37 -3.40 -3.09 0.64
C PHE A 37 -3.17 -4.42 1.35
N TYR A 38 -3.05 -4.36 2.67
CA TYR A 38 -2.96 -5.52 3.54
C TYR A 38 -4.05 -5.43 4.59
N TYR A 39 -4.75 -6.54 4.82
CA TYR A 39 -5.77 -6.60 5.86
C TYR A 39 -5.08 -6.70 7.21
N LYS A 40 -5.35 -5.73 8.10
CA LYS A 40 -4.69 -5.65 9.41
C LYS A 40 -5.27 -6.71 10.36
N ALA A 41 -4.61 -7.86 10.42
CA ALA A 41 -5.00 -8.99 11.24
C ALA A 41 -3.78 -9.86 11.55
N ASP A 42 -3.15 -9.61 12.71
CA ASP A 42 -1.97 -10.33 13.18
C ASP A 42 -2.14 -11.87 13.17
N ALA A 43 -3.37 -12.35 13.42
CA ALA A 43 -3.68 -13.78 13.41
C ALA A 43 -3.59 -14.42 12.02
N LEU A 44 -3.61 -13.62 10.96
CA LEU A 44 -3.56 -14.02 9.56
C LEU A 44 -2.26 -13.61 8.86
N ASP A 45 -1.28 -13.07 9.61
CA ASP A 45 -0.01 -12.54 9.08
C ASP A 45 -0.23 -11.45 8.02
N ASP A 46 -1.18 -10.55 8.29
CA ASP A 46 -1.54 -9.39 7.47
C ASP A 46 -1.62 -9.69 5.96
N PRO A 47 -2.63 -10.45 5.50
CA PRO A 47 -2.68 -10.90 4.12
C PRO A 47 -2.91 -9.75 3.15
N MET A 48 -2.30 -9.84 1.97
CA MET A 48 -2.54 -8.87 0.89
C MET A 48 -3.98 -9.00 0.37
N VAL A 49 -4.65 -7.86 0.19
CA VAL A 49 -6.03 -7.79 -0.30
C VAL A 49 -6.14 -6.85 -1.50
N SER A 50 -7.15 -7.08 -2.33
CA SER A 50 -7.51 -6.20 -3.44
C SER A 50 -8.58 -5.19 -3.02
N GLU A 51 -8.76 -4.14 -3.82
CA GLU A 51 -9.86 -3.18 -3.66
C GLU A 51 -11.24 -3.86 -3.70
N GLU A 52 -11.37 -4.92 -4.51
CA GLU A 52 -12.57 -5.76 -4.55
C GLU A 52 -12.84 -6.44 -3.21
N HIS A 53 -11.82 -6.96 -2.51
CA HIS A 53 -12.02 -7.50 -1.16
C HIS A 53 -12.48 -6.40 -0.20
N ILE A 54 -11.84 -5.23 -0.25
CA ILE A 54 -12.14 -4.11 0.65
C ILE A 54 -13.60 -3.67 0.52
N THR A 55 -14.04 -3.47 -0.72
CA THR A 55 -15.40 -3.03 -1.03
C THR A 55 -16.43 -4.14 -0.79
N ALA A 56 -16.14 -5.39 -1.17
CA ALA A 56 -17.04 -6.52 -0.97
C ALA A 56 -17.28 -6.85 0.51
N PHE A 57 -16.26 -6.69 1.37
CA PHE A 57 -16.40 -6.88 2.82
C PHE A 57 -16.86 -5.62 3.55
N GLY A 58 -17.04 -4.50 2.84
CA GLY A 58 -17.53 -3.26 3.42
C GLY A 58 -16.56 -2.60 4.41
N TRP A 59 -15.25 -2.85 4.27
CA TRP A 59 -14.24 -2.23 5.12
C TRP A 59 -14.01 -0.75 4.78
N ALA A 60 -14.18 -0.41 3.51
CA ALA A 60 -14.21 0.96 3.02
C ALA A 60 -15.06 1.02 1.73
N SER A 61 -15.67 2.18 1.50
CA SER A 61 -16.35 2.50 0.25
C SER A 61 -15.36 2.80 -0.88
N PRO A 62 -15.75 2.67 -2.16
CA PRO A 62 -14.89 3.06 -3.28
C PRO A 62 -14.35 4.48 -3.17
N GLN A 63 -15.19 5.43 -2.70
CA GLN A 63 -14.78 6.82 -2.53
C GLN A 63 -13.69 6.98 -1.46
N GLU A 64 -13.79 6.25 -0.34
CA GLU A 64 -12.77 6.28 0.71
C GLU A 64 -11.45 5.67 0.22
N ILE A 65 -11.51 4.62 -0.61
CA ILE A 65 -10.32 4.03 -1.23
C ILE A 65 -9.64 5.06 -2.15
N ASP A 66 -10.41 5.73 -3.01
CA ASP A 66 -9.89 6.77 -3.90
C ASP A 66 -9.21 7.91 -3.12
N ASP A 67 -9.85 8.37 -2.04
CA ASP A 67 -9.31 9.42 -1.17
C ASP A 67 -8.01 8.97 -0.46
N VAL A 68 -7.99 7.72 0.03
CA VAL A 68 -6.81 7.11 0.68
C VAL A 68 -5.66 6.97 -0.32
N MET A 69 -5.92 6.53 -1.54
CA MET A 69 -4.90 6.39 -2.59
C MET A 69 -4.33 7.75 -2.98
N ALA A 70 -5.18 8.75 -3.20
CA ALA A 70 -4.76 10.11 -3.52
C ALA A 70 -3.88 10.70 -2.40
N LEU A 71 -4.26 10.48 -1.13
CA LEU A 71 -3.48 10.93 0.00
C LEU A 71 -2.14 10.18 0.12
N ALA A 72 -2.14 8.86 -0.07
CA ALA A 72 -0.94 8.02 0.00
C ALA A 72 0.12 8.45 -1.02
N ILE A 73 -0.28 8.76 -2.25
CA ILE A 73 0.62 9.30 -3.29
C ILE A 73 1.18 10.66 -2.86
N ARG A 74 0.34 11.57 -2.36
CA ARG A 74 0.79 12.90 -1.91
C ARG A 74 1.78 12.82 -0.74
N VAL A 75 1.53 11.93 0.21
CA VAL A 75 2.45 11.67 1.33
C VAL A 75 3.76 11.11 0.80
N ASN A 76 3.69 10.14 -0.12
CA ASN A 76 4.87 9.56 -0.75
C ASN A 76 5.73 10.62 -1.46
N ASP A 77 5.12 11.50 -2.25
CA ASP A 77 5.84 12.55 -2.97
C ASP A 77 6.51 13.53 -2.01
N PHE A 78 5.79 13.95 -0.98
CA PHE A 78 6.33 14.86 0.04
C PHE A 78 7.52 14.23 0.79
N LEU A 79 7.35 13.00 1.29
CA LEU A 79 8.40 12.31 2.05
C LEU A 79 9.59 11.95 1.16
N SER A 80 9.35 11.51 -0.07
CA SER A 80 10.44 11.21 -1.03
C SER A 80 11.27 12.46 -1.31
N GLY A 81 10.62 13.62 -1.51
CA GLY A 81 11.32 14.90 -1.66
C GLY A 81 12.08 15.30 -0.40
N LEU A 82 11.49 15.11 0.78
CA LEU A 82 12.12 15.43 2.07
C LEU A 82 13.39 14.59 2.33
N PHE A 83 13.36 13.28 2.02
CA PHE A 83 14.46 12.36 2.27
C PHE A 83 15.50 12.30 1.14
N MET A 84 15.27 12.99 0.02
CA MET A 84 16.26 13.14 -1.06
C MET A 84 17.26 14.30 -0.83
N GLY A 85 17.00 15.19 0.13
CA GLY A 85 17.89 16.29 0.52
C GLY A 85 18.90 15.89 1.59
#